data_AF-A0A9E1I2I0-F1
#
_entry.id   AF-A0A9E1I2I0-F1
#
_cell.length_a   1.000
_cell.length_b   1.000
_cell.length_c   1.000
_cell.angle_alpha   90.00
_cell.angle_beta   90.00
_cell.angle_gamma   90.00
#
_symmetry.space_group_name_H-M   'P 1'
#
loop_
_entity.id
_entity.type
_entity.pdbx_description
1 polymer ?
#
loop_
_entity_poly.entity_id
_entity_poly.type
_entity_poly.pdbx_seq_one_letter_code
_entity_poly.pdbx_strand_id
1 'polypeptide(L)'
;MKLLYNAWLEEFLSYLTILKLHYDDGGDTAIKIFSDCDHDYESFEEDGYGKMYDAAEHVKCKTIYYPDENGQINDYCEPAYDIWFMSSRDMTEYYRTLGRLYQEKRISFKEYNGYKREMHNMAREYILYTDAAYYGGASFYLRTKTNHKYASSISIYIDINSCGSLFELTCGAATLFDMYSMKLNELREKYYDKDDEYWRRYDWIKNTA
;
A
#
# COMPACT_ATOMS: atom_id res chain seq x y z
N MET A 1 29.02 3.92 -27.36
CA MET A 1 27.59 4.24 -27.55
C MET A 1 27.01 3.25 -28.54
N LYS A 2 26.89 1.98 -28.11
CA LYS A 2 26.34 0.88 -28.93
C LYS A 2 24.82 0.86 -28.75
N LEU A 3 24.12 0.60 -29.85
CA LEU A 3 22.68 0.43 -29.95
C LEU A 3 22.13 -0.49 -28.84
N LEU A 4 21.53 0.10 -27.80
CA LEU A 4 20.77 -0.53 -26.71
C LEU A 4 19.25 -0.24 -26.87
N TYR A 5 18.77 -0.18 -28.11
CA TYR A 5 17.54 0.54 -28.47
C TYR A 5 16.39 -0.42 -28.80
N ASN A 6 15.46 -0.60 -27.86
CA ASN A 6 14.07 -0.11 -27.98
C ASN A 6 13.16 -0.72 -26.89
N ALA A 7 13.21 -2.03 -26.65
CA ALA A 7 12.32 -2.69 -25.67
C ALA A 7 12.52 -2.17 -24.23
N TRP A 8 13.79 -2.05 -23.80
CA TRP A 8 14.13 -1.51 -22.48
C TRP A 8 13.79 -0.03 -22.31
N LEU A 9 13.75 0.74 -23.40
CA LEU A 9 13.41 2.17 -23.34
C LEU A 9 11.90 2.37 -23.25
N GLU A 10 11.10 1.59 -23.99
CA GLU A 10 9.64 1.65 -23.90
C GLU A 10 9.14 1.21 -22.52
N GLU A 11 9.70 0.12 -21.99
CA GLU A 11 9.42 -0.38 -20.63
C GLU A 11 9.84 0.64 -19.56
N PHE A 12 11.06 1.17 -19.65
CA PHE A 12 11.53 2.23 -18.75
C PHE A 12 10.66 3.50 -18.78
N LEU A 13 10.25 3.96 -19.97
CA LEU A 13 9.36 5.11 -20.10
C LEU A 13 7.97 4.82 -19.54
N SER A 14 7.50 3.57 -19.62
CA SER A 14 6.25 3.13 -19.01
C SER A 14 6.33 3.20 -17.49
N TYR A 15 7.44 2.74 -16.89
CA TYR A 15 7.68 2.88 -15.45
C TYR A 15 7.80 4.33 -14.99
N LEU A 16 8.48 5.19 -15.75
CA LEU A 16 8.51 6.62 -15.45
C LEU A 16 7.12 7.26 -15.51
N THR A 17 6.24 6.79 -16.40
CA THR A 17 4.85 7.27 -16.49
C THR A 17 4.05 6.86 -15.26
N ILE A 18 4.20 5.61 -14.81
CA ILE A 18 3.58 5.10 -13.58
C ILE A 18 4.09 5.88 -12.36
N LEU A 19 5.42 6.04 -12.21
CA LEU A 19 6.01 6.82 -11.11
C LEU A 19 5.51 8.26 -11.10
N LYS A 20 5.43 8.89 -12.29
CA LYS A 20 4.90 10.24 -12.40
C LYS A 20 3.45 10.32 -11.95
N LEU A 21 2.60 9.38 -12.38
CA LEU A 21 1.20 9.34 -12.00
C LEU A 21 1.05 9.31 -10.47
N HIS A 22 1.77 8.40 -9.83
CA HIS A 22 1.74 8.25 -8.37
C HIS A 22 2.36 9.44 -7.63
N TYR A 23 3.42 10.03 -8.17
CA TYR A 23 4.03 11.23 -7.61
C TYR A 23 3.10 12.44 -7.69
N ASP A 24 2.42 12.64 -8.82
CA ASP A 24 1.46 13.73 -8.99
C ASP A 24 0.29 13.60 -7.98
N ASP A 25 -0.01 12.39 -7.54
CA ASP A 25 -0.99 12.09 -6.48
C ASP A 25 -0.43 12.23 -5.04
N GLY A 26 0.86 12.53 -4.87
CA GLY A 26 1.53 12.71 -3.58
C GLY A 26 2.27 11.48 -3.05
N GLY A 27 2.51 10.47 -3.88
CA GLY A 27 3.25 9.25 -3.55
C GLY A 27 4.77 9.41 -3.53
N ASP A 28 5.32 10.27 -2.65
CA ASP A 28 6.76 10.50 -2.52
C ASP A 28 7.53 9.21 -2.20
N THR A 29 6.93 8.30 -1.43
CA THR A 29 7.55 7.02 -1.05
C THR A 29 7.75 6.13 -2.27
N ALA A 30 6.84 6.15 -3.25
CA ALA A 30 7.01 5.39 -4.49
C ALA A 30 8.29 5.81 -5.21
N ILE A 31 8.53 7.12 -5.39
CA ILE A 31 9.79 7.61 -5.98
C ILE A 31 11.00 7.11 -5.20
N LYS A 32 10.95 7.22 -3.87
CA LYS A 32 12.09 6.86 -3.02
C LYS A 32 12.46 5.38 -3.17
N ILE A 33 11.47 4.48 -3.09
CA ILE A 33 11.64 3.03 -3.24
C ILE A 33 12.43 2.71 -4.51
N PHE A 34 12.08 3.38 -5.61
CA PHE A 34 12.69 3.13 -6.91
C PHE A 34 13.97 3.92 -7.18
N SER A 35 14.21 5.02 -6.48
CA SER A 35 15.51 5.70 -6.50
C SER A 35 16.62 4.87 -5.83
N ASP A 36 16.24 3.98 -4.90
CA ASP A 36 17.13 3.07 -4.18
C ASP A 36 17.30 1.72 -4.91
N CYS A 37 16.83 1.59 -6.15
CA CYS A 37 17.04 0.39 -6.97
C CYS A 37 18.45 0.34 -7.54
N ASP A 38 19.15 -0.76 -7.29
CA ASP A 38 20.48 -0.99 -7.86
C ASP A 38 20.36 -1.20 -9.38
N HIS A 39 21.32 -0.69 -10.14
CA HIS A 39 21.22 -0.62 -11.61
C HIS A 39 21.61 -1.94 -12.31
N ASP A 40 21.87 -2.99 -11.53
CA ASP A 40 22.41 -4.27 -11.99
C ASP A 40 21.34 -5.36 -12.25
N TYR A 41 20.04 -5.04 -12.18
CA TYR A 41 18.97 -6.03 -12.40
C TYR A 41 18.61 -6.26 -13.87
N GLU A 42 18.29 -7.52 -14.19
CA GLU A 42 17.85 -7.95 -15.53
C GLU A 42 16.39 -7.53 -15.84
N SER A 43 15.56 -7.24 -14.84
CA SER A 43 14.23 -6.63 -15.00
C SER A 43 13.76 -5.86 -13.76
N PHE A 44 12.96 -4.80 -13.95
CA PHE A 44 12.34 -4.05 -12.84
C PHE A 44 11.19 -4.82 -12.16
N GLU A 45 10.53 -5.75 -12.87
CA GLU A 45 9.47 -6.57 -12.28
C GLU A 45 10.00 -7.56 -11.24
N GLU A 46 11.19 -8.15 -11.47
CA GLU A 46 11.84 -9.02 -10.49
C GLU A 46 12.19 -8.27 -9.20
N ASP A 47 12.61 -7.00 -9.32
CA ASP A 47 12.86 -6.15 -8.15
C ASP A 47 11.56 -5.69 -7.48
N GLY A 48 10.48 -5.47 -8.25
CA GLY A 48 9.16 -5.10 -7.74
C GLY A 48 8.66 -6.02 -6.61
N TYR A 49 8.88 -7.32 -6.72
CA TYR A 49 8.53 -8.27 -5.65
C TYR A 49 9.31 -8.02 -4.35
N GLY A 50 10.61 -7.72 -4.45
CA GLY A 50 11.43 -7.33 -3.30
C GLY A 50 10.98 -6.00 -2.70
N LYS A 51 10.71 -5.02 -3.55
CA LYS A 51 10.32 -3.66 -3.18
C LYS A 51 8.92 -3.55 -2.57
N MET A 52 8.05 -4.55 -2.77
CA MET A 52 6.78 -4.64 -2.03
C MET A 52 6.97 -4.64 -0.51
N TYR A 53 8.12 -5.09 0.02
CA TYR A 53 8.42 -4.99 1.45
C TYR A 53 8.67 -3.56 1.93
N ASP A 54 9.06 -2.67 1.02
CA ASP A 54 9.36 -1.27 1.30
C ASP A 54 8.13 -0.36 1.12
N ALA A 55 7.05 -0.87 0.52
CA ALA A 55 5.82 -0.12 0.26
C ALA A 55 5.07 0.33 1.52
N ALA A 56 5.37 -0.26 2.70
CA ALA A 56 4.73 0.12 3.96
C ALA A 56 5.67 -0.09 5.17
N GLU A 57 5.36 0.54 6.30
CA GLU A 57 6.15 0.38 7.54
C GLU A 57 6.13 -1.07 8.08
N HIS A 58 5.04 -1.81 7.87
CA HIS A 58 4.92 -3.20 8.26
C HIS A 58 4.34 -4.02 7.12
N VAL A 59 5.18 -4.90 6.56
CA VAL A 59 4.81 -5.82 5.48
C VAL A 59 5.05 -7.25 5.90
N LYS A 60 4.12 -8.14 5.55
CA LYS A 60 4.28 -9.60 5.65
C LYS A 60 3.67 -10.25 4.42
N CYS A 61 4.44 -11.11 3.75
CA CYS A 61 3.91 -11.97 2.70
C CYS A 61 3.56 -13.36 3.26
N LYS A 62 2.50 -13.96 2.72
CA LYS A 62 2.18 -15.39 2.88
C LYS A 62 1.85 -15.98 1.52
N THR A 63 2.71 -16.87 1.06
CA THR A 63 2.46 -17.70 -0.13
C THR A 63 1.52 -18.86 0.20
N ILE A 64 0.56 -19.11 -0.66
CA ILE A 64 -0.28 -20.30 -0.66
C ILE A 64 0.04 -21.12 -1.89
N TYR A 65 0.07 -22.44 -1.71
CA TYR A 65 0.48 -23.41 -2.72
C TYR A 65 -0.69 -24.26 -3.20
N TYR A 66 -0.64 -24.72 -4.43
CA TYR A 66 -1.55 -25.76 -4.92
C TYR A 66 -1.25 -27.08 -4.21
N PRO A 67 -2.27 -27.83 -3.77
CA PRO A 67 -2.05 -29.16 -3.24
C PRO A 67 -1.51 -30.10 -4.32
N ASP A 68 -0.69 -31.07 -3.90
CA ASP A 68 -0.24 -32.15 -4.77
C ASP A 68 -1.40 -33.07 -5.20
N GLU A 69 -1.09 -34.07 -6.02
CA GLU A 69 -2.05 -35.07 -6.50
C GLU A 69 -2.76 -35.85 -5.38
N ASN A 70 -2.22 -35.84 -4.15
CA ASN A 70 -2.77 -36.48 -2.97
C ASN A 70 -3.48 -35.49 -2.01
N GLY A 71 -3.59 -34.21 -2.39
CA GLY A 71 -4.21 -33.18 -1.58
C GLY A 71 -3.31 -32.58 -0.50
N GLN A 72 -2.00 -32.87 -0.50
CA GLN A 72 -1.05 -32.42 0.53
C GLN A 72 -0.26 -31.20 0.06
N ILE A 73 0.16 -30.36 1.01
CA ILE A 73 1.12 -29.27 0.77
C ILE A 73 2.52 -29.79 1.17
N ASN A 74 3.44 -29.80 0.22
CA ASN A 74 4.84 -30.22 0.42
C ASN A 74 5.80 -29.29 -0.35
N ASP A 75 7.11 -29.54 -0.23
CA ASP A 75 8.17 -28.66 -0.80
C ASP A 75 8.21 -28.63 -2.33
N TYR A 76 7.48 -29.52 -3.01
CA TYR A 76 7.38 -29.58 -4.47
C TYR A 76 6.09 -28.93 -5.01
N CYS A 77 5.20 -28.47 -4.14
CA CYS A 77 3.96 -27.82 -4.56
C CYS A 77 4.23 -26.47 -5.24
N GLU A 78 3.50 -26.20 -6.32
CA GLU A 78 3.60 -24.93 -7.04
C GLU A 78 2.91 -23.80 -6.26
N PRO A 79 3.51 -22.59 -6.21
CA PRO A 79 2.84 -21.41 -5.66
C PRO A 79 1.55 -21.09 -6.45
N ALA A 80 0.47 -20.83 -5.72
CA ALA A 80 -0.82 -20.46 -6.30
C ALA A 80 -1.05 -18.95 -6.17
N TYR A 81 -0.93 -18.41 -4.96
CA TYR A 81 -1.17 -17.00 -4.71
C TYR A 81 -0.39 -16.48 -3.52
N ASP A 82 -0.03 -15.21 -3.57
CA ASP A 82 0.56 -14.48 -2.46
C ASP A 82 -0.47 -13.59 -1.78
N ILE A 83 -0.43 -13.57 -0.45
CA ILE A 83 -1.19 -12.64 0.37
C ILE A 83 -0.22 -11.69 1.06
N TRP A 84 -0.23 -10.45 0.60
CA TRP A 84 0.57 -9.36 1.16
C TRP A 84 -0.24 -8.60 2.19
N PHE A 85 0.21 -8.64 3.44
CA PHE A 85 -0.34 -7.87 4.54
C PHE A 85 0.50 -6.63 4.74
N MET A 86 -0.08 -5.46 4.53
CA MET A 86 0.62 -4.19 4.62
C MET A 86 -0.09 -3.25 5.60
N SER A 87 0.68 -2.55 6.42
CA SER A 87 0.17 -1.63 7.44
C SER A 87 1.16 -0.50 7.71
N SER A 88 0.65 0.64 8.16
CA SER A 88 1.44 1.72 8.72
C SER A 88 0.83 2.22 10.03
N ARG A 89 1.65 2.87 10.86
CA ARG A 89 1.18 3.57 12.06
C ARG A 89 0.15 4.63 11.70
N ASP A 90 0.42 5.43 10.67
CA ASP A 90 -0.45 6.52 10.26
C ASP A 90 -1.79 6.03 9.71
N MET A 91 -1.85 4.87 9.03
CA MET A 91 -3.11 4.22 8.65
C MET A 91 -3.94 3.84 9.88
N THR A 92 -3.31 3.20 10.87
CA THR A 92 -4.01 2.83 12.11
C THR A 92 -4.49 4.07 12.85
N GLU A 93 -3.65 5.10 12.91
CA GLU A 93 -3.94 6.35 13.60
C GLU A 93 -5.03 7.17 12.91
N TYR A 94 -5.08 7.15 11.58
CA TYR A 94 -6.16 7.72 10.79
C TYR A 94 -7.51 7.14 11.24
N TYR A 95 -7.65 5.81 11.32
CA TYR A 95 -8.89 5.17 11.75
C TYR A 95 -9.20 5.39 13.23
N ARG A 96 -8.19 5.47 14.11
CA ARG A 96 -8.37 5.85 15.51
C ARG A 96 -8.93 7.26 15.65
N THR A 97 -8.25 8.22 15.01
CA THR A 97 -8.63 9.63 14.98
C THR A 97 -10.06 9.77 14.50
N LEU A 98 -10.37 9.13 13.36
CA LEU A 98 -11.68 9.18 12.75
C LEU A 98 -12.78 8.58 13.66
N GLY A 99 -12.49 7.44 14.29
CA GLY A 99 -13.38 6.81 15.27
C GLY A 99 -13.64 7.69 16.49
N ARG A 100 -12.59 8.36 17.00
CA ARG A 100 -12.69 9.28 18.14
C ARG A 100 -13.52 10.51 17.81
N LEU A 101 -13.24 11.18 16.69
CA LEU A 101 -14.01 12.35 16.24
C LEU A 101 -15.51 12.04 16.14
N TYR A 102 -15.85 10.83 15.70
CA TYR A 102 -17.23 10.36 15.66
C TYR A 102 -17.81 10.13 17.07
N GLN A 103 -17.08 9.45 17.96
CA GLN A 103 -17.51 9.19 19.33
C GLN A 103 -17.73 10.49 20.13
N GLU A 104 -16.87 11.48 19.93
CA GLU A 104 -16.95 12.81 20.52
C GLU A 104 -17.99 13.71 19.83
N LYS A 105 -18.69 13.20 18.80
CA LYS A 105 -19.69 13.93 18.01
C LYS A 105 -19.16 15.18 17.30
N ARG A 106 -17.85 15.23 17.04
CA ARG A 106 -17.21 16.31 16.26
C ARG A 106 -17.45 16.17 14.76
N ILE A 107 -17.79 14.95 14.32
CA ILE A 107 -18.27 14.65 12.97
C ILE A 107 -19.55 13.82 13.01
N SER A 108 -20.39 13.98 12.00
CA SER A 108 -21.59 13.19 11.82
C SER A 108 -21.27 11.75 11.36
N PHE A 109 -22.24 10.85 11.50
CA PHE A 109 -22.13 9.49 10.94
C PHE A 109 -21.94 9.48 9.42
N LYS A 110 -22.53 10.46 8.71
CA LYS A 110 -22.36 10.61 7.25
C LYS A 110 -20.92 10.95 6.90
N GLU A 111 -20.32 11.91 7.60
CA GLU A 111 -18.91 12.29 7.42
C GLU A 111 -17.97 11.13 7.78
N TYR A 112 -18.18 10.48 8.93
CA TYR A 112 -17.41 9.31 9.35
C TYR A 112 -17.36 8.22 8.26
N ASN A 113 -18.50 7.85 7.69
CA ASN A 113 -18.54 6.88 6.60
C ASN A 113 -18.00 7.43 5.27
N GLY A 114 -18.12 8.74 5.04
CA GLY A 114 -17.52 9.42 3.89
C GLY A 114 -16.01 9.25 3.89
N TYR A 115 -15.35 9.61 4.99
CA TYR A 115 -13.90 9.44 5.18
C TYR A 115 -13.43 7.99 5.05
N LYS A 116 -14.19 7.01 5.57
CA LYS A 116 -13.85 5.59 5.39
C LYS A 116 -13.99 5.14 3.95
N ARG A 117 -15.04 5.60 3.26
CA ARG A 117 -15.31 5.26 1.86
C ARG A 117 -14.27 5.86 0.94
N GLU A 118 -13.83 7.09 1.22
CA GLU A 118 -12.75 7.76 0.48
C GLU A 118 -11.48 6.90 0.47
N MET A 119 -10.98 6.48 1.64
CA MET A 119 -9.79 5.61 1.70
C MET A 119 -9.99 4.24 1.04
N HIS A 120 -11.20 3.67 1.14
CA HIS A 120 -11.50 2.42 0.45
C HIS A 120 -11.52 2.61 -1.08
N ASN A 121 -12.00 3.74 -1.57
CA ASN A 121 -12.02 4.04 -3.00
C ASN A 121 -10.61 4.30 -3.51
N MET A 122 -9.77 5.04 -2.78
CA MET A 122 -8.35 5.22 -3.10
C MET A 122 -7.62 3.87 -3.13
N ALA A 123 -7.83 3.01 -2.14
CA ALA A 123 -7.25 1.66 -2.15
C ALA A 123 -7.71 0.84 -3.36
N ARG A 124 -8.97 1.00 -3.79
CA ARG A 124 -9.47 0.36 -5.01
C ARG A 124 -8.80 0.92 -6.26
N GLU A 125 -8.66 2.23 -6.35
CA GLU A 125 -8.03 2.89 -7.48
C GLU A 125 -6.57 2.46 -7.64
N TYR A 126 -5.78 2.56 -6.56
CA TYR A 126 -4.35 2.26 -6.61
C TYR A 126 -3.99 0.77 -6.66
N ILE A 127 -4.93 -0.13 -6.32
CA ILE A 127 -4.68 -1.58 -6.34
C ILE A 127 -5.40 -2.26 -7.51
N LEU A 128 -6.66 -1.92 -7.78
CA LEU A 128 -7.49 -2.61 -8.78
C LEU A 128 -7.49 -1.99 -10.17
N TYR A 129 -6.95 -0.78 -10.36
CA TYR A 129 -6.74 -0.22 -11.70
C TYR A 129 -5.32 -0.40 -12.22
N THR A 130 -4.53 -1.22 -11.54
CA THR A 130 -3.25 -1.69 -12.05
C THR A 130 -3.44 -2.78 -13.11
N ASP A 131 -2.46 -2.94 -13.99
CA ASP A 131 -2.45 -4.02 -14.98
C ASP A 131 -2.52 -5.40 -14.31
N ALA A 132 -1.94 -5.55 -13.12
CA ALA A 132 -2.05 -6.76 -12.30
C ALA A 132 -3.50 -7.15 -11.99
N ALA A 133 -4.37 -6.18 -11.72
CA ALA A 133 -5.78 -6.42 -11.44
C ALA A 133 -6.63 -6.58 -12.71
N TYR A 134 -6.27 -5.92 -13.81
CA TYR A 134 -6.98 -6.01 -15.08
C TYR A 134 -7.07 -7.46 -15.59
N TYR A 135 -6.01 -8.24 -15.44
CA TYR A 135 -5.97 -9.66 -15.78
C TYR A 135 -6.59 -10.58 -14.72
N GLY A 136 -7.27 -10.01 -13.72
CA GLY A 136 -7.85 -10.76 -12.59
C GLY A 136 -6.80 -11.25 -11.58
N GLY A 137 -5.54 -10.81 -11.73
CA GLY A 137 -4.41 -11.28 -10.95
C GLY A 137 -4.25 -10.60 -9.59
N ALA A 138 -5.05 -9.58 -9.27
CA ALA A 138 -4.98 -8.90 -7.98
C ALA A 138 -6.36 -8.58 -7.39
N SER A 139 -6.48 -8.71 -6.07
CA SER A 139 -7.61 -8.19 -5.28
C SER A 139 -7.16 -7.67 -3.92
N PHE A 140 -8.01 -6.92 -3.20
CA PHE A 140 -7.66 -6.46 -1.86
C PHE A 140 -8.79 -6.52 -0.84
N TYR A 141 -8.40 -6.52 0.43
CA TYR A 141 -9.28 -6.38 1.57
C TYR A 141 -8.73 -5.38 2.58
N LEU A 142 -9.59 -4.48 3.06
CA LEU A 142 -9.21 -3.41 3.98
C LEU A 142 -9.71 -3.69 5.41
N ARG A 143 -8.77 -3.81 6.35
CA ARG A 143 -9.03 -3.95 7.79
C ARG A 143 -8.81 -2.61 8.47
N THR A 144 -9.75 -2.21 9.32
CA THR A 144 -9.76 -0.88 9.99
C THR A 144 -9.76 -1.01 11.51
N LYS A 145 -9.06 -2.03 12.06
CA LYS A 145 -8.98 -2.26 13.50
C LYS A 145 -8.00 -1.29 14.15
N THR A 146 -8.24 -0.92 15.41
CA THR A 146 -7.49 0.17 16.07
C THR A 146 -6.76 -0.26 17.35
N ASN A 147 -6.78 -1.54 17.69
CA ASN A 147 -6.29 -2.07 18.97
C ASN A 147 -4.76 -2.25 19.07
N HIS A 148 -4.01 -2.09 17.99
CA HIS A 148 -2.53 -2.19 17.93
C HIS A 148 -2.00 -1.21 16.88
N LYS A 149 -0.74 -0.76 16.96
CA LYS A 149 -0.16 0.25 16.04
C LYS A 149 -0.15 -0.14 14.55
N TYR A 150 -0.30 -1.43 14.25
CA TYR A 150 -0.44 -1.98 12.90
C TYR A 150 -1.74 -2.79 12.74
N ALA A 151 -2.79 -2.44 13.48
CA ALA A 151 -4.05 -3.20 13.47
C ALA A 151 -4.91 -2.92 12.23
N SER A 152 -4.83 -1.70 11.69
CA SER A 152 -5.40 -1.40 10.38
C SER A 152 -4.41 -1.85 9.32
N SER A 153 -4.89 -2.55 8.31
CA SER A 153 -4.04 -3.14 7.28
C SER A 153 -4.80 -3.28 5.97
N ILE A 154 -4.08 -3.24 4.86
CA ILE A 154 -4.56 -3.76 3.59
C ILE A 154 -3.99 -5.17 3.38
N SER A 155 -4.83 -6.08 2.89
CA SER A 155 -4.42 -7.40 2.44
C SER A 155 -4.59 -7.43 0.94
N ILE A 156 -3.49 -7.57 0.20
CA ILE A 156 -3.49 -7.66 -1.26
C ILE A 156 -3.26 -9.13 -1.61
N TYR A 157 -4.13 -9.68 -2.45
CA TYR A 157 -4.08 -11.05 -2.93
C TYR A 157 -3.61 -11.01 -4.36
N ILE A 158 -2.51 -11.69 -4.66
CA ILE A 158 -1.89 -11.72 -5.97
C ILE A 158 -1.88 -13.17 -6.46
N ASP A 159 -2.50 -13.41 -7.61
CA ASP A 159 -2.32 -14.65 -8.35
C ASP A 159 -0.98 -14.57 -9.09
N ILE A 160 -0.03 -15.44 -8.68
CA ILE A 160 1.35 -15.43 -9.18
C ILE A 160 1.40 -15.71 -10.69
N ASN A 161 0.41 -16.43 -11.21
CA ASN A 161 0.36 -16.81 -12.63
C ASN A 161 -0.36 -15.77 -13.52
N SER A 162 -1.06 -14.81 -12.91
CA SER A 162 -1.94 -13.86 -13.60
C SER A 162 -1.62 -12.39 -13.27
N CYS A 163 -0.55 -12.12 -12.51
CA CYS A 163 -0.15 -10.77 -12.12
C CYS A 163 0.75 -10.14 -13.19
N GLY A 164 0.24 -9.12 -13.87
CA GLY A 164 0.93 -8.43 -14.97
C GLY A 164 2.09 -7.52 -14.53
N SER A 165 1.89 -6.62 -13.57
CA SER A 165 2.93 -5.70 -13.09
C SER A 165 2.92 -5.56 -11.57
N LEU A 166 3.95 -6.11 -10.92
CA LEU A 166 4.22 -5.94 -9.49
C LEU A 166 4.81 -4.55 -9.21
N PHE A 167 5.51 -3.97 -10.17
CA PHE A 167 6.02 -2.60 -10.08
C PHE A 167 4.90 -1.59 -9.83
N GLU A 168 3.86 -1.62 -10.66
CA GLU A 168 2.73 -0.69 -10.54
C GLU A 168 1.98 -0.89 -9.22
N LEU A 169 1.79 -2.15 -8.83
CA LEU A 169 1.18 -2.49 -7.55
C LEU A 169 1.98 -1.97 -6.34
N THR A 170 3.32 -2.03 -6.43
CA THR A 170 4.22 -1.48 -5.41
C THR A 170 4.07 0.03 -5.31
N CYS A 171 4.05 0.73 -6.45
CA CYS A 171 3.84 2.17 -6.49
C CYS A 171 2.48 2.56 -5.90
N GLY A 172 1.42 1.84 -6.28
CA GLY A 172 0.06 2.06 -5.78
C GLY A 172 -0.06 1.82 -4.28
N ALA A 173 0.56 0.76 -3.76
CA ALA A 173 0.60 0.48 -2.33
C ALA A 173 1.34 1.59 -1.56
N ALA A 174 2.52 1.99 -2.02
CA ALA A 174 3.31 3.06 -1.40
C ALA A 174 2.53 4.39 -1.36
N THR A 175 1.93 4.77 -2.50
CA THR A 175 1.09 5.98 -2.63
C THR A 175 -0.09 5.95 -1.68
N LEU A 176 -0.75 4.80 -1.53
CA LEU A 176 -1.87 4.66 -0.59
C LEU A 176 -1.44 4.93 0.85
N PHE A 177 -0.23 4.52 1.26
CA PHE A 177 0.27 4.78 2.61
C PHE A 177 0.70 6.24 2.83
N ASP A 178 1.24 6.90 1.80
CA ASP A 178 1.47 8.35 1.83
C ASP A 178 0.14 9.11 1.98
N MET A 179 -0.89 8.69 1.24
CA MET A 179 -2.25 9.23 1.34
C MET A 179 -2.84 9.07 2.75
N TYR A 180 -2.65 7.93 3.43
CA TYR A 180 -3.08 7.81 4.83
C TYR A 180 -2.40 8.85 5.74
N SER A 181 -1.12 9.14 5.50
CA SER A 181 -0.36 10.13 6.25
C SER A 181 -0.87 11.54 6.00
N MET A 182 -1.12 11.89 4.72
CA MET A 182 -1.72 13.16 4.32
C MET A 182 -3.11 13.35 4.93
N LYS A 183 -4.00 12.35 4.78
CA LYS A 183 -5.37 12.41 5.30
C LYS A 183 -5.44 12.44 6.83
N LEU A 184 -4.50 11.79 7.50
CA LEU A 184 -4.37 11.93 8.95
C LEU A 184 -4.00 13.37 9.34
N ASN A 185 -3.08 14.00 8.61
CA ASN A 185 -2.71 15.39 8.86
C ASN A 185 -3.87 16.36 8.54
N GLU A 186 -4.62 16.14 7.45
CA GLU A 186 -5.83 16.93 7.16
C GLU A 186 -6.86 16.83 8.30
N LEU A 187 -7.12 15.62 8.81
CA LEU A 187 -8.02 15.42 9.95
C LEU A 187 -7.49 16.09 11.21
N ARG A 188 -6.17 16.07 11.43
CA ARG A 188 -5.53 16.81 12.50
C ARG A 188 -5.78 18.29 12.29
N GLU A 189 -5.23 18.93 11.28
CA GLU A 189 -5.34 20.37 11.07
C GLU A 189 -6.77 20.91 11.17
N LYS A 190 -7.75 20.16 10.65
CA LYS A 190 -9.16 20.54 10.70
C LYS A 190 -9.79 20.46 12.09
N TYR A 191 -9.39 19.50 12.92
CA TYR A 191 -10.01 19.23 14.22
C TYR A 191 -9.05 19.37 15.41
N TYR A 192 -7.80 19.73 15.16
CA TYR A 192 -6.76 19.86 16.17
C TYR A 192 -7.10 21.02 17.08
N ASP A 193 -7.37 20.68 18.32
CA ASP A 193 -7.37 21.64 19.41
C ASP A 193 -6.03 21.47 20.14
N LYS A 194 -5.24 22.54 20.27
CA LYS A 194 -3.92 22.49 20.95
C LYS A 194 -4.02 22.08 22.42
N ASP A 195 -5.23 22.15 22.97
CA ASP A 195 -5.54 21.78 24.34
C ASP A 195 -6.01 20.33 24.52
N ASP A 196 -6.13 19.56 23.44
CA ASP A 196 -6.49 18.13 23.49
C ASP A 196 -5.28 17.26 23.85
N GLU A 197 -5.33 16.67 25.06
CA GLU A 197 -4.28 15.85 25.67
C GLU A 197 -3.84 14.65 24.79
N TYR A 198 -4.75 14.14 23.94
CA TYR A 198 -4.46 13.03 23.03
C TYR A 198 -3.37 13.38 22.02
N TRP A 199 -3.47 14.56 21.42
CA TRP A 199 -2.54 14.98 20.38
C TRP A 199 -1.12 15.17 20.91
N ARG A 200 -0.99 15.72 22.12
CA ARG A 200 0.31 15.83 22.82
C ARG A 200 0.93 14.45 23.06
N ARG A 201 0.12 13.43 23.35
CA ARG A 201 0.59 12.07 23.60
C ARG A 201 1.04 11.35 22.32
N TYR A 202 0.37 11.60 21.19
CA TYR A 202 0.79 11.05 19.90
C TYR A 202 2.11 11.65 19.42
N ASP A 203 2.26 12.97 19.49
CA ASP A 203 3.50 13.65 19.11
C ASP A 203 4.70 13.18 19.94
N TRP A 204 4.47 12.87 21.23
CA TRP A 204 5.50 12.25 22.07
C TRP A 204 5.90 10.86 21.55
N ILE A 205 4.94 10.00 21.18
CA ILE A 205 5.21 8.66 20.62
C ILE A 205 5.97 8.74 19.29
N LYS A 206 5.64 9.70 18.42
CA LYS A 206 6.31 9.88 17.12
C LYS A 206 7.77 10.34 17.28
N ASN A 207 8.09 11.07 18.35
CA ASN A 207 9.42 11.62 18.61
C ASN A 207 10.31 10.76 19.54
N THR A 208 9.82 9.62 20.01
CA THR A 208 10.54 8.73 20.95
C THR A 208 10.77 7.30 20.42
N ALA A 209 10.47 7.06 19.14
CA ALA A 209 10.70 5.79 18.43
C ALA A 209 11.54 6.03 17.18
#